data_AF-A0A7C5LBW4-F1
#
_entry.id   AF-A0A7C5LBW4-F1
#
_cell.length_a   1.000
_cell.length_b   1.000
_cell.length_c   1.000
_cell.angle_alpha   90.00
_cell.angle_beta   90.00
_cell.angle_gamma   90.00
#
_symmetry.space_group_name_H-M   'P 1'
#
loop_
_entity.id
_entity.type
_entity.pdbx_description
1 polymer ?
#
loop_
_entity_poly.entity_id
_entity_poly.type
_entity_poly.pdbx_seq_one_letter_code
_entity_poly.pdbx_strand_id
1 'polypeptide(L)' 'MNGPSLSHAHGGNIIRIAAELGRQPADLLDMSSNLSPLGPPPALLDYLRRHIEEIGYL' A
#
# COMPACT_ATOMS: atom_id res chain seq x y z
N MET A 1 20.77 23.56 -6.27
CA MET A 1 19.34 23.21 -6.44
C MET A 1 19.26 21.70 -6.46
N ASN A 2 18.77 21.08 -5.38
CA ASN A 2 18.61 19.63 -5.32
C ASN A 2 17.25 19.31 -5.95
N GLY A 3 17.26 18.61 -7.09
CA GLY A 3 16.03 18.12 -7.72
C GLY A 3 15.24 17.19 -6.80
N PRO A 4 13.95 16.95 -7.06
CA PRO A 4 13.13 16.09 -6.22
C PRO A 4 13.76 14.70 -6.09
N SER A 5 13.98 14.26 -4.86
CA SER A 5 14.47 12.92 -4.54
C SER A 5 13.53 11.87 -5.14
N LEU A 6 14.08 10.91 -5.89
CA LEU A 6 13.39 9.78 -6.53
C LEU A 6 12.63 8.85 -5.55
N SER A 7 12.77 9.08 -4.24
CA SER A 7 12.12 8.30 -3.18
C SER A 7 10.58 8.33 -3.18
N HIS A 8 9.95 9.18 -4.01
CA HIS A 8 8.50 9.36 -4.07
C HIS A 8 7.93 9.32 -5.50
N ALA A 9 8.58 8.61 -6.43
CA ALA A 9 8.15 8.57 -7.83
C ALA A 9 6.76 7.92 -8.07
N HIS A 10 6.11 7.38 -7.03
CA HIS A 10 4.80 6.73 -7.13
C HIS A 10 3.85 7.19 -6.02
N GLY A 11 2.56 7.23 -6.33
CA GLY A 11 1.50 7.44 -5.33
C GLY A 11 1.29 6.22 -4.43
N GLY A 12 0.42 6.35 -3.43
CA GLY A 12 0.07 5.29 -2.48
C GLY A 12 0.83 5.29 -1.15
N ASN A 13 1.74 6.25 -0.92
CA ASN A 13 2.44 6.36 0.38
C ASN A 13 1.57 7.08 1.43
N ILE A 14 0.44 6.46 1.79
CA ILE A 14 -0.53 6.99 2.76
C ILE A 14 0.04 7.12 4.17
N ILE A 15 1.03 6.28 4.52
CA ILE A 15 1.66 6.30 5.85
C ILE A 15 2.42 7.61 6.05
N ARG A 16 3.24 8.02 5.06
CA ARG A 16 3.97 9.29 5.11
C ARG A 16 3.01 10.47 5.12
N ILE A 17 2.02 10.48 4.23
CA ILE A 17 1.05 11.58 4.12
C ILE A 17 0.25 11.74 5.43
N ALA A 18 -0.19 10.64 6.03
CA ALA A 18 -0.89 10.67 7.31
C ALA A 18 -0.02 11.28 8.42
N ALA A 19 1.26 10.90 8.48
CA ALA A 19 2.21 11.45 9.44
C ALA A 19 2.42 12.96 9.23
N GLU A 20 2.58 13.43 7.99
CA GLU A 20 2.72 14.85 7.65
C GLU A 20 1.49 15.68 8.01
N LEU A 21 0.30 15.08 7.95
CA LEU A 21 -0.98 15.71 8.29
C LEU A 21 -1.37 15.57 9.76
N GLY A 22 -0.61 14.82 10.57
CA GLY A 22 -0.96 14.50 11.96
C GLY A 22 -2.26 13.69 12.07
N ARG A 23 -2.51 12.80 11.10
CA ARG A 23 -3.71 11.94 11.01
C ARG A 23 -3.35 10.47 11.03
N GLN A 24 -4.34 9.61 11.20
CA GLN A 24 -4.18 8.18 10.98
C GLN A 24 -4.28 7.87 9.47
N PRO A 25 -3.57 6.85 8.96
CA PRO A 25 -3.72 6.43 7.55
C PRO A 25 -5.17 6.10 7.17
N ALA A 26 -5.95 5.57 8.11
CA ALA A 26 -7.36 5.28 7.92
C ALA A 26 -8.25 6.53 7.73
N ASP A 27 -7.76 7.72 8.09
CA ASP A 27 -8.47 8.99 7.86
C ASP A 27 -8.31 9.49 6.41
N LEU A 28 -7.46 8.84 5.61
CA LEU A 28 -7.16 9.26 4.24
C LEU A 28 -8.00 8.50 3.22
N LEU A 29 -8.59 9.23 2.28
CA LEU A 29 -9.09 8.67 1.04
C LEU A 29 -7.95 8.67 0.00
N ASP A 30 -7.36 7.51 -0.26
CA ASP A 30 -6.24 7.40 -1.21
C ASP A 30 -6.72 7.37 -2.67
N MET A 31 -6.60 8.50 -3.35
CA MET A 31 -6.81 8.65 -4.80
C MET A 31 -5.49 8.73 -5.57
N SER A 32 -4.35 8.44 -4.92
CA SER A 32 -3.02 8.54 -5.54
C SER A 32 -2.50 7.21 -6.09
N SER A 33 -3.18 6.10 -5.76
CA SER A 33 -2.88 4.75 -6.27
C SER A 33 -4.09 4.15 -7.00
N ASN A 34 -3.85 3.37 -8.06
CA ASN A 34 -4.89 2.74 -8.86
C ASN A 34 -5.21 1.34 -8.32
N LEU A 35 -5.97 1.27 -7.24
CA LEU A 35 -6.39 0.00 -6.62
C LEU A 35 -7.90 -0.22 -6.76
N SER A 36 -8.30 -1.49 -6.80
CA SER A 36 -9.72 -1.85 -6.75
C SER A 36 -10.30 -1.51 -5.36
N PRO A 37 -11.43 -0.78 -5.30
CA PRO A 37 -12.10 -0.49 -4.03
C PRO A 37 -12.77 -1.73 -3.41
N LEU A 38 -12.89 -2.83 -4.18
CA LEU A 38 -13.54 -4.07 -3.73
C LEU A 38 -12.61 -4.95 -2.88
N GLY A 39 -11.35 -4.55 -2.71
CA GLY A 39 -10.34 -5.36 -2.04
C GLY A 39 -9.90 -6.59 -2.86
N PRO A 40 -9.13 -7.51 -2.25
CA PRO A 40 -8.66 -8.71 -2.91
C PRO A 40 -9.81 -9.73 -3.10
N PRO A 41 -9.80 -10.52 -4.19
CA PRO A 41 -10.77 -11.60 -4.38
C PRO A 41 -10.78 -12.59 -3.19
N PRO A 42 -11.95 -13.02 -2.66
CA PRO A 42 -12.00 -13.92 -1.50
C PRO A 42 -11.23 -15.22 -1.68
N ALA A 43 -11.36 -15.87 -2.86
CA ALA A 43 -10.65 -17.10 -3.17
C ALA A 43 -9.12 -16.92 -3.18
N LEU A 44 -8.62 -15.72 -3.50
CA LEU A 44 -7.19 -15.41 -3.43
C LEU A 44 -6.71 -15.42 -1.98
N LEU A 45 -7.47 -14.82 -1.05
CA LEU A 45 -7.12 -14.82 0.36
C LEU A 45 -7.06 -16.25 0.93
N ASP A 46 -8.02 -17.10 0.58
CA ASP A 46 -8.05 -18.49 1.04
C ASP A 46 -6.94 -19.34 0.44
N TYR A 47 -6.55 -19.06 -0.80
CA TYR A 47 -5.37 -19.67 -1.41
C TYR A 47 -4.09 -19.24 -0.68
N LEU A 48 -3.88 -17.92 -0.52
CA LEU A 48 -2.69 -17.39 0.16
C LEU A 48 -2.55 -17.90 1.59
N ARG A 49 -3.65 -18.00 2.35
CA ARG A 49 -3.63 -18.56 3.72
C ARG A 49 -3.15 -20.01 3.76
N ARG A 50 -3.54 -20.84 2.78
CA ARG A 50 -3.16 -22.27 2.73
C ARG A 50 -1.70 -22.48 2.37
N HIS A 51 -1.13 -21.56 1.60
CA HIS A 51 0.22 -21.70 1.04
C HIS A 51 1.20 -20.67 1.62
N ILE A 52 0.87 -20.01 2.73
CA ILE A 52 1.70 -18.94 3.30
C ILE A 52 3.09 -19.43 3.71
N GLU A 53 3.19 -20.68 4.16
CA GLU A 53 4.46 -21.30 4.59
C GLU A 53 5.37 -21.65 3.41
N GLU A 54 4.84 -21.70 2.19
CA GLU A 54 5.64 -21.89 0.97
C GLU A 54 6.34 -20.60 0.54
N ILE A 55 5.92 -19.44 1.07
CA ILE A 55 6.58 -18.15 0.83
C ILE A 55 7.86 -18.09 1.67
N GLY A 56 8.95 -18.62 1.12
CA GLY A 56 10.29 -18.52 1.68
C GLY A 56 11.13 -17.41 1.04
N TYR A 57 12.24 -17.07 1.69
CA TYR A 57 13.33 -16.30 1.08
C TYR A 57 14.29 -17.26 0.37
N LEU A 58 14.71 -16.90 -0.85
CA LEU A 58 15.88 -17.48 -1.52
C LEU A 58 17.17 -16.91 -0.94
#